data_AF-A0A4Y2M618-F1
#
_entry.id   AF-A0A4Y2M618-F1
#
_cell.length_a   1.000
_cell.length_b   1.000
_cell.length_c   1.000
_cell.angle_alpha   90.00
_cell.angle_beta   90.00
_cell.angle_gamma   90.00
#
_symmetry.space_group_name_H-M   'P 1'
#
loop_
_entity.id
_entity.type
_entity.pdbx_description
1 polymer ?
#
loop_
_entity_poly.entity_id
_entity_poly.type
_entity_poly.pdbx_seq_one_letter_code
_entity_poly.pdbx_strand_id
1 'polypeptide(L)'
;MRASIGEWWQSMASTVRTAANNWCKSFREGRQTISDLPRPDQANIVITNDSIAAVDEVTRANRRVRIRDISDELNLSKGTVNTIVHQHLGVYSGTPGWVG
;
A
#
# COMPACT_ATOMS: atom_id res chain seq x y z
N MET A 1 10.35 19.86 24.98
CA MET A 1 10.08 18.89 26.06
C MET A 1 10.17 17.50 25.45
N ARG A 2 11.15 16.67 25.84
CA ARG A 2 11.28 15.29 25.35
C ARG A 2 10.47 14.40 26.29
N ALA A 3 9.42 13.77 25.77
CA ALA A 3 8.67 12.76 26.52
C ALA A 3 9.63 11.68 27.05
N SER A 4 9.46 11.30 28.31
CA SER A 4 10.27 10.28 28.98
C SER A 4 9.97 8.90 28.39
N ILE A 5 10.95 8.02 28.35
CA ILE A 5 10.82 6.63 27.87
C ILE A 5 9.62 5.91 28.53
N GLY A 6 9.29 6.25 29.79
CA GLY A 6 8.13 5.69 30.48
C GLY A 6 6.77 6.07 29.89
N GLU A 7 6.64 7.27 29.31
CA GLU A 7 5.39 7.75 28.67
C GLU A 7 5.12 7.00 27.37
N TRP A 8 6.19 6.62 26.65
CA TRP A 8 6.11 5.77 25.48
C TRP A 8 5.64 4.35 25.83
N TRP A 9 6.16 3.76 26.91
CA TRP A 9 5.73 2.43 27.35
C TRP A 9 4.26 2.39 27.79
N GLN A 10 3.79 3.40 28.50
CA GLN A 10 2.38 3.48 28.89
C GLN A 10 1.46 3.67 27.68
N SER A 11 1.86 4.52 26.72
CA SER A 11 1.13 4.72 25.46
C SER A 11 1.06 3.43 24.63
N MET A 12 2.19 2.72 24.46
CA MET A 12 2.24 1.44 23.74
C MET A 12 1.41 0.35 24.44
N ALA A 13 1.45 0.26 25.76
CA ALA A 13 0.65 -0.73 26.51
C ALA A 13 -0.86 -0.45 26.40
N SER A 14 -1.27 0.81 26.25
CA SER A 14 -2.68 1.18 26.07
C SER A 14 -3.23 0.74 24.70
N THR A 15 -2.43 0.88 23.64
CA THR A 15 -2.84 0.56 22.27
C THR A 15 -2.92 -0.95 22.04
N VAL A 16 -1.98 -1.72 22.58
CA VAL A 16 -1.98 -3.19 22.50
C VAL A 16 -3.20 -3.78 23.22
N ARG A 17 -3.54 -3.25 24.40
CA ARG A 17 -4.72 -3.71 25.17
C ARG A 17 -6.02 -3.44 24.44
N THR A 18 -6.15 -2.26 23.83
CA THR A 18 -7.32 -1.89 23.02
C THR A 18 -7.43 -2.78 21.78
N ALA A 19 -6.33 -3.05 21.09
CA ALA A 19 -6.32 -3.95 19.93
C ALA A 19 -6.76 -5.37 20.32
N ALA A 20 -6.22 -5.94 21.40
CA ALA A 20 -6.59 -7.27 21.89
C ALA A 20 -8.08 -7.34 22.27
N ASN A 21 -8.62 -6.31 22.93
CA ASN A 21 -10.04 -6.25 23.27
C ASN A 21 -10.94 -6.18 22.02
N ASN A 22 -10.55 -5.41 21.01
CA ASN A 22 -11.29 -5.31 19.75
C ASN A 22 -11.32 -6.65 19.00
N TRP A 23 -10.20 -7.38 19.00
CA TRP A 23 -10.12 -8.74 18.45
C TRP A 23 -11.03 -9.72 19.20
N CYS A 24 -10.94 -9.75 20.53
CA CYS A 24 -11.79 -10.59 21.38
C CYS A 24 -13.28 -10.29 21.18
N LYS A 25 -13.65 -9.01 21.06
CA LYS A 25 -15.02 -8.58 20.80
C LYS A 25 -15.50 -9.06 19.42
N SER A 26 -14.70 -8.81 18.38
CA SER A 26 -15.05 -9.20 17.00
C SER A 26 -15.26 -10.71 16.87
N PHE A 27 -14.42 -11.52 17.54
CA PHE A 27 -14.55 -12.97 17.53
C PHE A 27 -15.82 -13.44 18.25
N ARG A 28 -16.16 -12.83 19.40
CA ARG A 28 -17.44 -13.10 20.10
C ARG A 28 -18.66 -12.70 19.26
N GLU A 29 -18.54 -11.66 18.45
CA GLU A 29 -19.58 -11.18 17.53
C GLU A 29 -19.66 -12.02 16.23
N GLY A 30 -18.88 -13.11 16.13
CA GLY A 30 -18.97 -14.05 15.02
C GLY A 30 -18.03 -13.76 13.84
N ARG A 31 -16.97 -12.97 14.04
CA ARG A 31 -15.93 -12.79 13.01
C ARG A 31 -15.29 -14.14 12.68
N GLN A 32 -15.45 -14.58 11.43
CA GLN A 32 -14.86 -15.82 10.90
C GLN A 32 -13.52 -15.57 10.18
N THR A 33 -13.25 -14.33 9.78
CA THR A 33 -12.06 -13.96 8.99
C THR A 33 -10.89 -13.57 9.89
N ILE A 34 -9.79 -14.31 9.76
CA ILE A 34 -8.52 -14.06 10.47
C ILE A 34 -7.67 -12.99 9.75
N SER A 35 -7.90 -12.78 8.45
CA SER A 35 -7.18 -11.78 7.67
C SER A 35 -7.41 -10.36 8.19
N ASP A 36 -6.38 -9.53 8.04
CA ASP A 36 -6.44 -8.11 8.32
C ASP A 36 -7.54 -7.44 7.49
N LEU A 37 -8.29 -6.54 8.14
CA LEU A 37 -9.22 -5.69 7.42
C LEU A 37 -8.42 -4.72 6.53
N PRO A 38 -8.96 -4.35 5.36
CA PRO A 38 -8.34 -3.35 4.52
C PRO A 38 -8.08 -2.09 5.35
N ARG A 39 -6.83 -1.64 5.37
CA ARG A 39 -6.43 -0.45 6.12
C ARG A 39 -7.09 0.77 5.48
N PRO A 40 -7.74 1.67 6.25
CA PRO A 40 -8.41 2.87 5.71
C PRO A 40 -7.49 3.87 5.00
N ASP A 41 -6.17 3.63 4.97
CA ASP A 41 -5.18 4.67 4.68
C ASP A 41 -4.48 4.49 3.33
N GLN A 42 -4.93 3.56 2.51
CA GLN A 42 -4.57 3.58 1.10
C GLN A 42 -5.78 4.15 0.37
N ALA A 43 -5.70 5.45 0.06
CA ALA A 43 -6.59 6.08 -0.91
C ALA A 43 -6.78 5.06 -2.03
N ASN A 44 -8.02 4.61 -2.24
CA ASN A 44 -8.32 3.63 -3.26
C ASN A 44 -7.95 4.29 -4.58
N ILE A 45 -6.72 4.07 -5.03
CA ILE A 45 -6.19 4.65 -6.25
C ILE A 45 -7.08 4.03 -7.31
N VAL A 46 -7.96 4.84 -7.90
CA VAL A 46 -8.84 4.40 -8.98
C VAL A 46 -7.94 4.16 -10.19
N ILE A 47 -7.41 2.95 -10.29
CA ILE A 47 -6.70 2.47 -11.46
C ILE A 47 -7.78 2.06 -12.46
N THR A 48 -7.91 2.83 -13.53
CA THR A 48 -8.81 2.53 -14.64
C THR A 48 -8.05 1.75 -15.72
N ASN A 49 -8.78 1.03 -16.58
CA ASN A 49 -8.15 0.34 -17.71
C ASN A 49 -7.42 1.33 -18.65
N ASP A 50 -7.96 2.55 -18.80
CA ASP A 50 -7.35 3.60 -19.62
C ASP A 50 -5.98 4.04 -19.05
N SER A 51 -5.85 4.18 -17.74
CA SER A 51 -4.57 4.54 -17.13
C SER A 51 -3.55 3.40 -17.17
N ILE A 52 -4.00 2.14 -17.10
CA ILE A 52 -3.13 0.98 -17.34
C ILE A 52 -2.61 0.99 -18.78
N ALA A 53 -3.48 1.19 -19.77
CA ALA A 53 -3.11 1.19 -21.19
C ALA A 53 -2.13 2.33 -21.51
N ALA A 54 -2.37 3.53 -21.00
CA ALA A 54 -1.49 4.68 -21.20
C ALA A 54 -0.09 4.44 -20.61
N VAL A 55 0.01 3.87 -19.41
CA VAL A 55 1.31 3.53 -18.79
C VAL A 55 2.01 2.41 -19.57
N ASP A 56 1.27 1.41 -20.06
CA ASP A 56 1.83 0.31 -20.87
C ASP A 56 2.41 0.83 -22.19
N GLU A 57 1.70 1.72 -22.87
CA GLU A 57 2.15 2.35 -24.12
C GLU A 57 3.46 3.12 -23.93
N VAL A 58 3.54 3.98 -22.91
CA VAL A 58 4.75 4.75 -22.60
C VAL A 58 5.92 3.82 -22.22
N THR A 59 5.64 2.77 -21.45
CA THR A 59 6.65 1.79 -21.03
C THR A 59 7.18 0.97 -22.21
N ARG A 60 6.31 0.60 -23.17
CA ARG A 60 6.70 -0.14 -24.38
C ARG A 60 7.45 0.73 -25.38
N ALA A 61 7.04 1.99 -25.54
CA ALA A 61 7.72 2.95 -26.39
C ALA A 61 9.14 3.25 -25.88
N ASN A 62 9.32 3.32 -24.56
CA ASN A 62 10.62 3.56 -23.94
C ASN A 62 10.88 2.64 -22.74
N ARG A 63 11.56 1.51 -23.01
CA ARG A 63 11.87 0.47 -22.01
C ARG A 63 12.69 0.95 -20.80
N ARG A 64 13.29 2.14 -20.84
CA ARG A 64 14.11 2.71 -19.75
C ARG A 64 13.50 3.98 -19.13
N VAL A 65 12.21 4.25 -19.35
CA VAL A 65 11.55 5.42 -18.78
C VAL A 65 11.45 5.30 -17.25
N ARG A 66 11.62 6.41 -16.51
CA ARG A 66 11.50 6.41 -15.04
C ARG A 66 10.05 6.65 -14.64
N ILE A 67 9.66 6.11 -13.49
CA ILE A 67 8.30 6.30 -12.91
C ILE A 67 7.92 7.78 -12.79
N ARG A 68 8.88 8.67 -12.46
CA ARG A 68 8.64 10.11 -12.41
C ARG A 68 8.28 10.67 -13.77
N ASP A 69 8.97 10.26 -14.82
CA ASP A 69 8.78 10.81 -16.15
C ASP A 69 7.40 10.40 -16.69
N ILE A 70 6.97 9.15 -16.46
CA ILE A 70 5.60 8.68 -16.74
C ILE A 70 4.55 9.46 -15.91
N SER A 71 4.83 9.69 -14.63
CA SER A 71 3.94 10.41 -13.71
C SER A 71 3.73 11.86 -14.18
N ASP A 72 4.79 12.51 -14.65
CA ASP A 72 4.74 13.88 -15.18
C ASP A 72 4.03 13.91 -16.56
N GLU A 73 4.25 12.91 -17.41
CA GLU A 73 3.62 12.81 -18.75
C GLU A 73 2.11 12.51 -18.68
N LEU A 74 1.70 11.57 -17.84
CA LEU A 74 0.30 11.15 -17.72
C LEU A 74 -0.47 11.92 -16.63
N ASN A 75 0.18 12.86 -15.94
CA ASN A 75 -0.36 13.60 -14.81
C ASN A 75 -0.98 12.67 -13.73
N LEU A 76 -0.34 11.52 -13.52
CA LEU A 76 -0.72 10.54 -12.51
C LEU A 76 0.18 10.69 -11.28
N SER A 77 -0.30 10.24 -10.11
CA SER A 77 0.58 10.18 -8.95
C SER A 77 1.66 9.11 -9.14
N LYS A 78 2.87 9.36 -8.61
CA LYS A 78 3.96 8.37 -8.61
C LYS A 78 3.54 7.05 -7.99
N GLY A 79 2.70 7.09 -6.95
CA GLY A 79 2.15 5.90 -6.31
C GLY A 79 1.28 5.09 -7.27
N THR A 80 0.40 5.76 -8.02
CA THR A 80 -0.46 5.14 -9.05
C THR A 80 0.36 4.46 -10.14
N VAL A 81 1.33 5.17 -10.71
CA VAL A 81 2.21 4.61 -11.76
C VAL A 81 2.99 3.41 -11.23
N ASN A 82 3.54 3.51 -10.02
CA ASN A 82 4.26 2.42 -9.37
C ASN A 82 3.36 1.18 -9.20
N THR A 83 2.13 1.37 -8.71
CA THR A 83 1.15 0.29 -8.60
C THR A 83 0.83 -0.33 -9.96
N ILE A 84 0.61 0.46 -11.00
CA ILE A 84 0.33 -0.04 -12.36
C ILE A 84 1.51 -0.85 -12.91
N VAL A 85 2.73 -0.31 -12.84
CA VAL A 85 3.93 -0.98 -13.37
C VAL A 85 4.20 -2.31 -12.64
N HIS A 86 4.07 -2.33 -11.31
CA HIS A 86 4.40 -3.52 -10.51
C HIS A 86 3.27 -4.54 -10.41
N GLN A 87 2.01 -4.11 -10.31
CA GLN A 87 0.87 -5.00 -10.06
C GLN A 87 0.09 -5.34 -11.33
N HIS A 88 0.10 -4.49 -12.36
CA HIS A 88 -0.68 -4.70 -13.59
C HIS A 88 0.17 -5.04 -14.81
N LEU A 89 1.35 -4.41 -14.97
CA LEU A 89 2.21 -4.64 -16.14
C LEU A 89 3.31 -5.69 -15.88
N GLY A 90 3.72 -5.89 -14.62
CA GLY A 90 4.72 -6.90 -14.24
C GLY A 90 6.13 -6.68 -14.83
N VAL A 91 6.39 -5.54 -15.49
CA VAL A 91 7.60 -5.33 -16.33
C VAL A 91 8.82 -4.87 -15.52
N TYR A 92 8.68 -4.55 -14.23
CA TYR A 92 9.81 -4.05 -13.43
C TYR A 92 9.95 -4.69 -12.05
N SER A 93 9.80 -6.01 -11.91
CA SER A 93 10.48 -6.72 -10.82
C SER A 93 11.92 -7.02 -11.26
N GLY A 94 12.80 -6.01 -11.19
CA GLY A 94 14.25 -6.18 -11.29
C GLY A 94 14.87 -6.91 -10.09
N THR A 95 14.11 -7.73 -9.38
CA THR A 95 14.57 -8.54 -8.25
C THR A 95 13.74 -9.82 -8.20
N PRO A 96 14.36 -11.01 -8.31
CA PRO A 96 13.68 -12.26 -8.03
C PRO A 96 13.46 -12.37 -6.51
N GLY A 97 12.21 -12.50 -6.11
CA GLY A 97 11.76 -13.13 -4.87
C GLY A 97 12.29 -12.54 -3.55
N TRP A 98 11.49 -11.67 -2.93
CA TRP A 98 11.37 -11.67 -1.46
C TRP A 98 9.89 -11.61 -1.10
N VAL A 99 9.34 -12.80 -0.84
CA VAL A 99 8.14 -12.99 -0.03
C VAL A 99 8.69 -13.49 1.30
N GLY A 100 8.53 -12.71 2.36
CA GLY A 100 8.95 -13.03 3.72
C GLY A 100 8.15 -12.19 4.70
#